data_AF-A0A6G3Z598-F1
#
_entry.id   AF-A0A6G3Z598-F1
#
_cell.length_a   1.000
_cell.length_b   1.000
_cell.length_c   1.000
_cell.angle_alpha   90.00
_cell.angle_beta   90.00
_cell.angle_gamma   90.00
#
_symmetry.space_group_name_H-M   'P 1'
#
loop_
_entity.id
_entity.type
_entity.pdbx_description
1 polymer ?
#
loop_
_entity_poly.entity_id
_entity_poly.type
_entity_poly.pdbx_seq_one_letter_code
_entity_poly.pdbx_strand_id
1 'polypeptide(L)'
;MMLRKIIKNPINNIAGQLQMIVVVLSIFSIFNLVTLYRQASGASGDSRVVNYTGIVRGKTQRLIKLAFLQEQLQQSASSESERPTEANVLNGEEELAIEPEAEPETESEIEPDNRSLQALALNVEVQQKINEIIPELNQIMTGLMNGDEELKLAKLRDPAYQTNMKQLQEAWEQLKIDLASFLDTPTPQKRTQLLKASETYWDLTNKTTFSAEAHAEKNVRNSRRLTVMINLSILAIIFVISKKLRATLTDTVTNLTTSSSEISATVTQQDEIAKQQVTSVKEAKNVMDGLEASSTQASEQASSAVAAAQQAFQASEEGAQTVSKSKEGMFVLETKM
;
A
#
# COMPACT_ATOMS: atom_id res chain seq x y z
N MET A 1 31.99 -24.63 23.34
CA MET A 1 30.52 -24.49 23.18
C MET A 1 30.00 -23.09 23.58
N MET A 2 30.56 -22.44 24.62
CA MET A 2 30.09 -21.12 25.10
C MET A 2 30.42 -19.93 24.15
N LEU A 3 31.63 -19.84 23.60
CA LEU A 3 32.02 -18.78 22.63
C LEU A 3 31.11 -18.69 21.41
N ARG A 4 30.65 -19.84 20.89
CA ARG A 4 29.75 -19.91 19.74
C ARG A 4 28.36 -19.33 20.06
N LYS A 5 27.89 -19.43 21.30
CA LYS A 5 26.61 -18.88 21.77
C LYS A 5 26.70 -17.37 22.00
N ILE A 6 27.83 -16.90 22.54
CA ILE A 6 28.09 -15.49 22.87
C ILE A 6 28.11 -14.63 21.59
N ILE A 7 28.68 -15.12 20.50
CA ILE A 7 28.79 -14.36 19.24
C ILE A 7 27.56 -14.56 18.33
N LYS A 8 27.00 -15.78 18.25
CA LYS A 8 25.94 -16.10 17.28
C LYS A 8 24.57 -15.52 17.67
N ASN A 9 24.28 -15.39 18.97
CA ASN A 9 23.02 -14.82 19.44
C ASN A 9 22.81 -13.33 19.05
N PRO A 10 23.77 -12.40 19.29
CA PRO A 10 23.60 -11.01 18.88
C PRO A 10 23.56 -10.84 17.36
N ILE A 11 24.37 -11.60 16.61
CA ILE A 11 24.38 -11.54 15.13
C ILE A 11 23.03 -12.02 14.56
N ASN A 12 22.49 -13.13 15.06
CA ASN A 12 21.17 -13.62 14.64
C ASN A 12 20.06 -12.62 15.00
N ASN A 13 20.18 -11.93 16.14
CA ASN A 13 19.25 -10.87 16.53
C ASN A 13 19.31 -9.68 15.56
N ILE A 14 20.50 -9.26 15.12
CA ILE A 14 20.67 -8.18 14.13
C ILE A 14 20.03 -8.57 12.79
N ALA A 15 20.35 -9.77 12.27
CA ALA A 15 19.80 -10.25 11.00
C ALA A 15 18.26 -10.38 11.07
N GLY A 16 17.73 -10.91 12.17
CA GLY A 16 16.29 -11.01 12.40
C GLY A 16 15.59 -9.66 12.49
N GLN A 17 16.20 -8.67 13.15
CA GLN A 17 15.68 -7.29 13.20
C GLN A 17 15.61 -6.66 11.80
N LEU A 18 16.66 -6.83 10.97
CA LEU A 18 16.67 -6.32 9.59
C LEU A 18 15.59 -6.97 8.72
N GLN A 19 15.43 -8.30 8.81
CA GLN A 19 14.36 -9.01 8.10
C GLN A 19 12.97 -8.54 8.53
N MET A 20 12.77 -8.33 9.84
CA MET A 20 11.52 -7.81 10.37
C MET A 20 11.20 -6.42 9.78
N ILE A 21 12.19 -5.52 9.65
CA ILE A 21 11.98 -4.21 9.00
C ILE A 21 11.45 -4.40 7.59
N VAL A 22 12.11 -5.24 6.77
CA VAL A 22 11.71 -5.44 5.38
C VAL A 22 10.28 -5.97 5.30
N VAL A 23 9.94 -6.99 6.09
CA VAL A 23 8.58 -7.56 6.12
C VAL A 23 7.55 -6.52 6.55
N VAL A 24 7.82 -5.77 7.61
CA VAL A 24 6.93 -4.70 8.10
C VAL A 24 6.72 -3.64 7.02
N LEU A 25 7.79 -3.19 6.36
CA LEU A 25 7.70 -2.21 5.28
C LEU A 25 6.92 -2.73 4.06
N SER A 26 7.11 -4.00 3.70
CA SER A 26 6.34 -4.63 2.62
C SER A 26 4.85 -4.68 2.94
N ILE A 27 4.48 -5.08 4.16
CA ILE A 27 3.09 -5.09 4.61
C ILE A 27 2.50 -3.67 4.59
N PHE A 28 3.22 -2.68 5.11
CA PHE A 28 2.78 -1.29 5.07
C PHE A 28 2.63 -0.75 3.65
N SER A 29 3.53 -1.13 2.74
CA SER A 29 3.45 -0.73 1.33
C SER A 29 2.18 -1.28 0.67
N ILE A 30 1.88 -2.56 0.87
CA ILE A 30 0.65 -3.18 0.36
C ILE A 30 -0.58 -2.52 0.98
N PHE A 31 -0.58 -2.29 2.29
CA PHE A 31 -1.67 -1.64 2.99
C PHE A 31 -1.91 -0.20 2.48
N ASN A 32 -0.83 0.54 2.22
CA ASN A 32 -0.88 1.89 1.66
C ASN A 32 -1.49 1.86 0.24
N LEU A 33 -1.06 0.92 -0.59
CA LEU A 33 -1.60 0.73 -1.94
C LEU A 33 -3.09 0.43 -1.92
N VAL A 34 -3.55 -0.48 -1.05
CA VAL A 34 -4.98 -0.80 -0.88
C VAL A 34 -5.78 0.42 -0.42
N THR A 35 -5.22 1.19 0.51
CA THR A 35 -5.86 2.42 1.01
C THR A 35 -5.99 3.46 -0.10
N LEU A 36 -4.94 3.66 -0.89
CA LEU A 36 -4.94 4.57 -2.03
C LEU A 36 -5.94 4.14 -3.11
N TYR A 37 -5.99 2.84 -3.42
CA TYR A 37 -6.95 2.29 -4.37
C TYR A 37 -8.39 2.54 -3.90
N ARG A 38 -8.71 2.21 -2.63
CA ARG A 38 -10.04 2.46 -2.07
C ARG A 38 -10.42 3.94 -2.07
N GLN A 39 -9.46 4.82 -1.77
CA GLN A 39 -9.66 6.26 -1.85
C GLN A 39 -9.98 6.72 -3.28
N ALA A 40 -9.24 6.25 -4.27
CA ALA A 40 -9.46 6.59 -5.67
C ALA A 40 -10.82 6.09 -6.17
N SER A 41 -11.20 4.85 -5.83
CA SER A 41 -12.51 4.29 -6.16
C SER A 41 -13.65 5.06 -5.49
N GLY A 42 -13.51 5.41 -4.20
CA GLY A 42 -14.50 6.20 -3.47
C GLY A 42 -14.67 7.60 -4.07
N ALA A 43 -13.58 8.29 -4.39
CA ALA A 43 -13.61 9.63 -4.99
C ALA A 43 -14.27 9.63 -6.39
N SER A 44 -14.08 8.56 -7.17
CA SER A 44 -14.78 8.38 -8.44
C SER A 44 -16.29 8.20 -8.25
N GLY A 45 -16.70 7.43 -7.22
CA GLY A 45 -18.11 7.29 -6.85
C GLY A 45 -18.75 8.62 -6.42
N ASP A 46 -18.08 9.36 -5.54
CA ASP A 46 -18.53 10.68 -5.10
C ASP A 46 -18.68 11.67 -6.28
N SER A 47 -17.74 11.63 -7.24
CA SER A 47 -17.78 12.47 -8.44
C SER A 47 -18.95 12.12 -9.38
N ARG A 48 -19.36 10.85 -9.45
CA ARG A 48 -20.57 10.44 -10.20
C ARG A 48 -21.80 11.06 -9.56
N VAL A 49 -21.94 11.01 -8.24
CA VAL A 49 -23.08 11.61 -7.54
C VAL A 49 -23.19 13.09 -7.88
N VAL A 50 -22.09 13.86 -7.77
CA VAL A 50 -22.05 15.29 -8.13
C VAL A 50 -22.39 15.53 -9.61
N ASN A 51 -21.90 14.68 -10.51
CA ASN A 51 -22.19 14.80 -11.94
C ASN A 51 -23.68 14.56 -12.24
N TYR A 52 -24.25 13.49 -11.71
CA TYR A 52 -25.66 13.14 -11.94
C TYR A 52 -26.61 14.17 -11.30
N THR A 53 -26.30 14.76 -10.14
CA THR A 53 -27.08 15.89 -9.61
C THR A 53 -27.02 17.11 -10.55
N GLY A 54 -25.87 17.35 -11.19
CA GLY A 54 -25.73 18.35 -12.25
C GLY A 54 -26.52 18.04 -13.52
N ILE A 55 -26.61 16.75 -13.92
CA ILE A 55 -27.43 16.31 -15.05
C ILE A 55 -28.92 16.55 -14.77
N VAL A 56 -29.40 16.23 -13.56
CA VAL A 56 -30.80 16.48 -13.15
C VAL A 56 -31.17 17.94 -13.37
N ARG A 57 -30.28 18.85 -12.95
CA ARG A 57 -30.43 20.29 -13.13
C ARG A 57 -30.59 20.68 -14.61
N GLY A 58 -29.67 20.22 -15.46
CA GLY A 58 -29.67 20.54 -16.90
C GLY A 58 -30.84 19.93 -17.67
N LYS A 59 -31.17 18.66 -17.41
CA LYS A 59 -32.31 17.98 -18.02
C LYS A 59 -33.64 18.62 -17.63
N THR A 60 -33.78 19.07 -16.39
CA THR A 60 -35.00 19.77 -15.94
C THR A 60 -35.14 21.12 -16.64
N GLN A 61 -34.07 21.92 -16.76
CA GLN A 61 -34.15 23.16 -17.57
C GLN A 61 -34.53 22.90 -19.02
N ARG A 62 -33.98 21.85 -19.63
CA ARG A 62 -34.34 21.45 -20.99
C ARG A 62 -35.81 21.05 -21.08
N LEU A 63 -36.31 20.29 -20.12
CA LEU A 63 -37.71 19.88 -20.04
C LEU A 63 -38.66 21.08 -20.00
N ILE A 64 -38.39 22.07 -19.14
CA ILE A 64 -39.22 23.28 -19.02
C ILE A 64 -39.15 24.14 -20.30
N LYS A 65 -37.97 24.24 -20.93
CA LYS A 65 -37.83 24.93 -22.23
C LYS A 65 -38.65 24.25 -23.33
N LEU A 66 -38.63 22.91 -23.39
CA LEU A 66 -39.43 22.14 -24.35
C LEU A 66 -40.93 22.32 -24.11
N ALA A 67 -41.37 22.37 -22.85
CA ALA A 67 -42.77 22.64 -22.51
C ALA A 67 -43.24 24.00 -23.03
N PHE A 68 -42.44 25.06 -22.85
CA PHE A 68 -42.78 26.38 -23.37
C PHE A 68 -42.70 26.47 -24.89
N LEU A 69 -41.78 25.74 -25.52
CA LEU A 69 -41.72 25.63 -26.97
C LEU A 69 -42.98 24.95 -27.53
N GLN A 70 -43.46 23.90 -26.86
CA GLN A 70 -44.69 23.23 -27.24
C GLN A 70 -45.92 24.14 -27.19
N GLU A 71 -46.05 24.96 -26.13
CA GLU A 71 -47.11 25.98 -26.05
C GLU A 71 -47.03 26.96 -27.24
N GLN A 72 -45.84 27.45 -27.57
CA GLN A 72 -45.65 28.36 -28.70
C GLN A 72 -46.07 27.74 -30.04
N LEU A 73 -45.71 26.46 -30.26
CA LEU A 73 -46.07 25.73 -31.47
C LEU A 73 -47.59 25.47 -31.57
N GLN A 74 -48.26 25.23 -30.44
CA GLN A 74 -49.72 25.08 -30.39
C GLN A 74 -50.44 26.42 -30.69
N GLN A 75 -49.92 27.53 -30.17
CA GLN A 75 -50.46 28.87 -30.44
C GLN A 75 -50.29 29.27 -31.91
N SER A 76 -49.11 29.01 -32.50
CA SER A 76 -48.88 29.31 -33.93
C SER A 76 -49.79 28.50 -34.85
N ALA A 77 -49.97 27.21 -34.57
CA ALA A 77 -50.87 26.34 -35.35
C ALA A 77 -52.34 26.80 -35.27
N SER A 78 -52.76 27.32 -34.11
CA SER A 78 -54.12 27.85 -33.92
C SER A 78 -54.33 29.17 -34.71
N SER A 79 -53.32 30.02 -34.79
CA SER A 79 -53.39 31.29 -35.53
C SER A 79 -53.30 31.14 -37.06
N GLU A 80 -52.64 30.09 -37.56
CA GLU A 80 -52.54 29.80 -39.00
C GLU A 80 -53.89 29.30 -39.57
N SER A 81 -54.67 28.56 -38.75
CA SER A 81 -56.00 28.04 -39.10
C SER A 81 -57.08 29.13 -39.21
N GLU A 82 -56.84 30.35 -38.72
CA GLU A 82 -57.80 31.47 -38.75
C GLU A 82 -57.53 32.49 -39.88
N ARG A 83 -56.54 32.26 -40.77
CA ARG A 83 -56.34 33.13 -41.94
C ARG A 83 -57.53 33.03 -42.91
N PRO A 84 -58.17 34.13 -43.29
CA PRO A 84 -59.26 34.09 -44.26
C PRO A 84 -58.71 33.64 -45.62
N THR A 85 -59.27 32.58 -46.18
CA THR A 85 -59.10 32.21 -47.58
C THR A 85 -59.43 33.43 -48.45
N GLU A 86 -58.46 33.88 -49.25
CA GLU A 86 -58.51 35.03 -50.17
C GLU A 86 -59.50 34.86 -51.36
N ALA A 87 -60.61 34.14 -51.17
CA ALA A 87 -61.56 33.84 -52.24
C ALA A 87 -62.84 34.72 -52.23
N ASN A 88 -62.92 35.77 -51.41
CA ASN A 88 -64.17 36.56 -51.29
C ASN A 88 -64.03 38.08 -51.49
N VAL A 89 -63.02 38.52 -52.24
CA VAL A 89 -62.88 39.93 -52.66
C VAL A 89 -62.88 40.05 -54.17
N LEU A 90 -64.00 39.71 -54.83
CA LEU A 90 -64.34 40.27 -56.14
C LEU A 90 -65.79 39.89 -56.50
N ASN A 91 -66.73 40.74 -56.09
CA ASN A 91 -68.05 40.82 -56.73
C ASN A 91 -68.47 42.29 -56.74
N GLY A 92 -68.41 42.89 -57.92
CA GLY A 92 -68.85 44.26 -58.18
C GLY A 92 -68.40 44.77 -59.54
N GLU A 93 -69.33 44.72 -60.51
CA GLU A 93 -69.42 45.49 -61.78
C GLU A 93 -68.61 44.93 -62.98
N GLU A 94 -69.25 44.21 -63.92
CA GLU A 94 -69.80 44.65 -65.24
C GLU A 94 -68.72 45.22 -66.19
N GLU A 95 -68.51 44.83 -67.46
CA GLU A 95 -69.42 44.40 -68.53
C GLU A 95 -68.61 43.93 -69.79
N LEU A 96 -69.11 42.88 -70.49
CA LEU A 96 -69.04 42.52 -71.93
C LEU A 96 -67.70 42.45 -72.71
N ALA A 97 -67.32 41.25 -73.19
CA ALA A 97 -67.70 40.70 -74.51
C ALA A 97 -66.73 39.61 -75.06
N ILE A 98 -67.33 38.56 -75.64
CA ILE A 98 -66.83 37.58 -76.64
C ILE A 98 -66.11 36.29 -76.14
N GLU A 99 -66.85 35.17 -76.24
CA GLU A 99 -66.47 33.73 -76.19
C GLU A 99 -65.57 33.27 -77.37
N PRO A 100 -65.12 31.99 -77.46
CA PRO A 100 -64.59 31.09 -76.44
C PRO A 100 -63.34 30.33 -76.94
N GLU A 101 -62.37 30.01 -76.08
CA GLU A 101 -61.51 28.84 -76.33
C GLU A 101 -61.09 28.23 -75.00
N ALA A 102 -61.60 27.02 -74.77
CA ALA A 102 -61.33 26.23 -73.58
C ALA A 102 -59.93 25.61 -73.69
N GLU A 103 -59.01 26.08 -72.88
CA GLU A 103 -57.88 25.27 -72.42
C GLU A 103 -58.22 24.74 -71.03
N PRO A 104 -58.00 23.44 -70.75
CA PRO A 104 -58.25 22.90 -69.42
C PRO A 104 -57.28 23.57 -68.45
N GLU A 105 -57.85 24.23 -67.43
CA GLU A 105 -57.13 24.68 -66.25
C GLU A 105 -56.21 23.55 -65.78
N THR A 106 -54.90 23.76 -65.89
CA THR A 106 -53.94 22.99 -65.10
C THR A 106 -54.34 23.19 -63.66
N GLU A 107 -54.89 22.15 -63.03
CA GLU A 107 -55.03 22.04 -61.59
C GLU A 107 -53.77 22.62 -60.96
N SER A 108 -53.91 23.77 -60.30
CA SER A 108 -52.90 24.22 -59.38
C SER A 108 -52.81 23.14 -58.32
N GLU A 109 -51.80 22.29 -58.46
CA GLU A 109 -51.38 21.36 -57.43
C GLU A 109 -51.10 22.24 -56.21
N ILE A 110 -52.07 22.29 -55.29
CA ILE A 110 -51.94 22.94 -54.00
C ILE A 110 -50.86 22.14 -53.28
N GLU A 111 -49.60 22.56 -53.47
CA GLU A 111 -48.48 22.04 -52.71
C GLU A 111 -48.84 22.26 -51.24
N PRO A 112 -49.04 21.20 -50.44
CA PRO A 112 -49.45 21.37 -49.05
C PRO A 112 -48.39 22.23 -48.38
N ASP A 113 -48.82 23.32 -47.74
CA ASP A 113 -47.94 24.28 -47.09
C ASP A 113 -46.90 23.56 -46.22
N ASN A 114 -45.67 23.47 -46.75
CA ASN A 114 -44.57 22.72 -46.17
C ASN A 114 -44.26 23.24 -44.74
N ARG A 115 -44.63 24.50 -44.44
CA ARG A 115 -44.46 25.10 -43.10
C ARG A 115 -45.40 24.48 -42.06
N SER A 116 -46.65 24.24 -42.41
CA SER A 116 -47.62 23.59 -41.52
C SER A 116 -47.22 22.13 -41.21
N LEU A 117 -46.71 21.39 -42.21
CA LEU A 117 -46.18 20.04 -42.01
C LEU A 117 -44.90 20.02 -41.16
N GLN A 118 -44.00 21.00 -41.34
CA GLN A 118 -42.80 21.16 -40.51
C GLN A 118 -43.13 21.51 -39.06
N ALA A 119 -44.11 22.39 -38.82
CA ALA A 119 -44.55 22.76 -37.48
C ALA A 119 -45.18 21.58 -36.73
N LEU A 120 -45.96 20.75 -37.44
CA LEU A 120 -46.52 19.51 -36.89
C LEU A 120 -45.42 18.49 -36.55
N ALA A 121 -44.47 18.28 -37.47
CA ALA A 121 -43.33 17.37 -37.23
C ALA A 121 -42.48 17.82 -36.03
N LEU A 122 -42.22 19.12 -35.91
CA LEU A 122 -41.49 19.69 -34.77
C LEU A 122 -42.26 19.54 -33.44
N ASN A 123 -43.59 19.69 -33.45
CA ASN A 123 -44.41 19.46 -32.26
C ASN A 123 -44.32 18.01 -31.77
N VAL A 124 -44.42 17.04 -32.69
CA VAL A 124 -44.25 15.61 -32.40
C VAL A 124 -42.86 15.34 -31.82
N GLU A 125 -41.81 15.91 -32.39
CA GLU A 125 -40.43 15.76 -31.90
C GLU A 125 -40.26 16.35 -30.48
N VAL A 126 -40.86 17.52 -30.20
CA VAL A 126 -40.82 18.14 -28.88
C VAL A 126 -41.53 17.26 -27.84
N GLN A 127 -42.73 16.76 -28.16
CA GLN A 127 -43.49 15.87 -27.28
C GLN A 127 -42.73 14.57 -27.00
N GLN A 128 -42.09 13.98 -28.02
CA GLN A 128 -41.25 12.80 -27.85
C GLN A 128 -40.10 13.06 -26.86
N LYS A 129 -39.36 14.16 -27.04
CA LYS A 129 -38.26 14.53 -26.13
C LYS A 129 -38.72 14.75 -24.69
N ILE A 130 -39.91 15.31 -24.48
CA ILE A 130 -40.51 15.47 -23.14
C ILE A 130 -40.77 14.09 -22.52
N ASN A 131 -41.37 13.18 -23.29
CA ASN A 131 -41.70 11.82 -22.84
C ASN A 131 -40.45 10.97 -22.56
N GLU A 132 -39.31 11.27 -23.19
CA GLU A 132 -38.02 10.63 -22.94
C GLU A 132 -37.31 11.17 -21.68
N ILE A 133 -37.34 12.49 -21.44
CA ILE A 133 -36.59 13.12 -20.34
C ILE A 133 -37.18 12.78 -18.96
N ILE A 134 -38.50 12.68 -18.84
CA ILE A 134 -39.19 12.40 -17.57
C ILE A 134 -38.74 11.06 -16.95
N PRO A 135 -38.80 9.90 -17.66
CA PRO A 135 -38.35 8.62 -17.10
C PRO A 135 -36.85 8.60 -16.80
N GLU A 136 -36.02 9.23 -17.63
CA GLU A 136 -34.57 9.34 -17.35
C GLU A 136 -34.30 10.10 -16.05
N LEU A 137 -35.00 11.21 -15.82
CA LEU A 137 -34.90 11.97 -14.56
C LEU A 137 -35.36 11.14 -13.35
N ASN A 138 -36.45 10.38 -13.48
CA ASN A 138 -36.91 9.47 -12.43
C ASN A 138 -35.85 8.41 -12.07
N GLN A 139 -35.22 7.80 -13.07
CA GLN A 139 -34.16 6.81 -12.88
C GLN A 139 -32.96 7.44 -12.14
N ILE A 140 -32.50 8.60 -12.60
CA ILE A 140 -31.36 9.29 -11.99
C ILE A 140 -31.68 9.69 -10.54
N MET A 141 -32.85 10.26 -10.24
CA MET A 141 -33.20 10.61 -8.85
C MET A 141 -33.26 9.39 -7.94
N THR A 142 -33.83 8.29 -8.42
CA THR A 142 -33.91 7.04 -7.65
C THR A 142 -32.51 6.49 -7.37
N GLY A 143 -31.63 6.50 -8.36
CA GLY A 143 -30.23 6.09 -8.21
C GLY A 143 -29.42 6.99 -7.30
N LEU A 144 -29.63 8.30 -7.33
CA LEU A 144 -28.99 9.25 -6.41
C LEU A 144 -29.42 9.03 -4.95
N MET A 145 -30.67 8.66 -4.71
CA MET A 145 -31.21 8.45 -3.36
C MET A 145 -30.84 7.07 -2.78
N ASN A 146 -30.92 6.02 -3.59
CA ASN A 146 -30.82 4.63 -3.14
C ASN A 146 -29.56 3.89 -3.60
N GLY A 147 -28.80 4.46 -4.52
CA GLY A 147 -27.78 3.75 -5.29
C GLY A 147 -28.37 3.08 -6.53
N ASP A 148 -27.54 2.87 -7.54
CA ASP A 148 -27.89 2.26 -8.81
C ASP A 148 -26.64 1.62 -9.43
N GLU A 149 -26.70 0.32 -9.73
CA GLU A 149 -25.55 -0.43 -10.25
C GLU A 149 -25.23 -0.08 -11.71
N GLU A 150 -26.26 0.21 -12.52
CA GLU A 150 -26.13 0.58 -13.93
C GLU A 150 -25.47 1.96 -14.07
N LEU A 151 -25.90 2.91 -13.25
CA LEU A 151 -25.31 4.26 -13.18
C LEU A 151 -23.99 4.28 -12.38
N LYS A 152 -23.63 3.16 -11.75
CA LYS A 152 -22.48 3.01 -10.82
C LYS A 152 -22.53 4.04 -9.70
N LEU A 153 -23.73 4.28 -9.16
CA LEU A 153 -24.01 5.17 -8.06
C LEU A 153 -24.07 4.39 -6.74
N ALA A 154 -23.21 4.77 -5.80
CA ALA A 154 -23.30 4.28 -4.43
C ALA A 154 -24.28 5.16 -3.63
N LYS A 155 -25.03 4.55 -2.71
CA LYS A 155 -25.91 5.30 -1.80
C LYS A 155 -25.12 6.24 -0.90
N LEU A 156 -25.32 7.54 -1.08
CA LEU A 156 -24.65 8.56 -0.28
C LEU A 156 -25.37 8.80 1.05
N ARG A 157 -24.76 8.40 2.17
CA ARG A 157 -25.41 8.42 3.51
C ARG A 157 -25.26 9.73 4.29
N ASP A 158 -24.78 10.79 3.64
CA ASP A 158 -24.64 12.08 4.31
C ASP A 158 -26.01 12.65 4.72
N PRO A 159 -26.24 13.03 6.00
CA PRO A 159 -27.54 13.48 6.47
C PRO A 159 -28.07 14.74 5.76
N ALA A 160 -27.19 15.70 5.45
CA ALA A 160 -27.59 16.92 4.76
C ALA A 160 -27.98 16.61 3.32
N TYR A 161 -27.20 15.76 2.65
CA TYR A 161 -27.53 15.27 1.31
C TYR A 161 -28.88 14.53 1.28
N GLN A 162 -29.10 13.58 2.19
CA GLN A 162 -30.34 12.80 2.23
C GLN A 162 -31.58 13.67 2.49
N THR A 163 -31.45 14.70 3.33
CA THR A 163 -32.53 15.67 3.57
C THR A 163 -32.84 16.46 2.30
N ASN A 164 -31.81 16.98 1.63
CA ASN A 164 -31.96 17.73 0.38
C ASN A 164 -32.53 16.85 -0.74
N MET A 165 -32.07 15.60 -0.86
CA MET A 165 -32.53 14.64 -1.86
C MET A 165 -34.01 14.29 -1.66
N LYS A 166 -34.48 14.16 -0.42
CA LYS A 166 -35.90 13.95 -0.12
C LYS A 166 -36.74 15.16 -0.54
N GLN A 167 -36.32 16.38 -0.18
CA GLN A 167 -37.02 17.61 -0.60
C GLN A 167 -37.02 17.76 -2.12
N LEU A 168 -35.91 17.43 -2.78
CA LEU A 168 -35.79 17.45 -4.23
C LEU A 168 -36.76 16.46 -4.89
N GLN A 169 -36.91 15.26 -4.33
CA GLN A 169 -37.88 14.27 -4.82
C GLN A 169 -39.32 14.76 -4.66
N GLU A 170 -39.67 15.34 -3.51
CA GLU A 170 -41.01 15.93 -3.29
C GLU A 170 -41.30 17.06 -4.29
N ALA A 171 -40.32 17.93 -4.51
CA ALA A 171 -40.42 19.00 -5.51
C ALA A 171 -40.50 18.47 -6.95
N TRP A 172 -39.85 17.35 -7.26
CA TRP A 172 -39.97 16.70 -8.56
C TRP A 172 -41.39 16.19 -8.82
N GLU A 173 -42.00 15.54 -7.83
CA GLU A 173 -43.37 15.05 -7.95
C GLU A 173 -44.34 16.22 -8.20
N GLN A 174 -44.17 17.33 -7.48
CA GLN A 174 -44.97 18.53 -7.71
C GLN A 174 -44.71 19.13 -9.10
N LEU A 175 -43.45 19.19 -9.53
CA LEU A 175 -43.09 19.72 -10.85
C LEU A 175 -43.70 18.90 -11.99
N LYS A 176 -43.75 17.57 -11.86
CA LYS A 176 -44.43 16.69 -12.84
C LYS A 176 -45.93 16.98 -12.92
N ILE A 177 -46.59 17.20 -11.79
CA ILE A 177 -48.02 17.53 -11.74
C ILE A 177 -48.27 18.87 -12.45
N ASP A 178 -47.48 19.90 -12.12
CA ASP A 178 -47.62 21.23 -12.70
C ASP A 178 -47.29 21.22 -14.21
N LEU A 179 -46.29 20.43 -14.62
CA LEU A 179 -45.92 20.24 -16.02
C LEU A 179 -47.03 19.55 -16.81
N ALA A 180 -47.58 18.43 -16.30
CA ALA A 180 -48.67 17.71 -16.97
C ALA A 180 -49.92 18.61 -17.12
N SER A 181 -50.27 19.33 -16.05
CA SER A 181 -51.36 20.31 -16.06
C SER A 181 -51.16 21.41 -17.11
N PHE A 182 -49.93 21.90 -17.27
CA PHE A 182 -49.58 22.92 -18.25
C PHE A 182 -49.59 22.40 -19.70
N LEU A 183 -49.08 21.18 -19.94
CA LEU A 183 -49.05 20.59 -21.28
C LEU A 183 -50.44 20.22 -21.81
N ASP A 184 -51.37 19.87 -20.92
CA ASP A 184 -52.76 19.57 -21.28
C ASP A 184 -53.54 20.82 -21.69
N THR A 185 -53.48 21.87 -20.88
CA THR A 185 -54.21 23.13 -21.13
C THR A 185 -53.34 24.34 -20.75
N PRO A 186 -52.53 24.88 -21.69
CA PRO A 186 -51.64 26.00 -21.43
C PRO A 186 -52.42 27.28 -21.08
N THR A 187 -52.11 27.87 -19.92
CA THR A 187 -52.67 29.17 -19.49
C THR A 187 -51.58 30.02 -18.84
N PRO A 188 -51.68 31.37 -18.87
CA PRO A 188 -50.70 32.25 -18.22
C PRO A 188 -50.50 31.96 -16.72
N GLN A 189 -51.57 31.58 -16.02
CA GLN A 189 -51.53 31.20 -14.61
C GLN A 189 -50.71 29.92 -14.40
N LYS A 190 -50.99 28.86 -15.16
CA LYS A 190 -50.23 27.60 -15.09
C LYS A 190 -48.78 27.77 -15.51
N ARG A 191 -48.51 28.62 -16.50
CA ARG A 191 -47.14 28.99 -16.90
C ARG A 191 -46.37 29.59 -15.74
N THR A 192 -46.99 30.51 -14.99
CA THR A 192 -46.38 31.16 -13.82
C THR A 192 -46.16 30.15 -12.68
N GLN A 193 -47.12 29.25 -12.45
CA GLN A 193 -46.99 28.17 -11.47
C GLN A 193 -45.84 27.22 -11.83
N LEU A 194 -45.77 26.77 -13.09
CA LEU A 194 -44.71 25.90 -13.60
C LEU A 194 -43.33 26.56 -13.48
N LEU A 195 -43.22 27.87 -13.78
CA LEU A 195 -42.00 28.63 -13.57
C LEU A 195 -41.58 28.61 -12.10
N LYS A 196 -42.48 28.97 -11.18
CA LYS A 196 -42.18 28.99 -9.74
C LYS A 196 -41.79 27.61 -9.20
N ALA A 197 -42.48 26.55 -9.64
CA ALA A 197 -42.14 25.17 -9.28
C ALA A 197 -40.76 24.79 -9.82
N SER A 198 -40.44 25.17 -11.06
CA SER A 198 -39.14 24.92 -11.66
C SER A 198 -37.99 25.67 -10.98
N GLU A 199 -38.22 26.90 -10.51
CA GLU A 199 -37.24 27.69 -9.72
C GLU A 199 -37.01 27.05 -8.35
N THR A 200 -38.08 26.63 -7.68
CA THR A 200 -37.97 25.91 -6.40
C THR A 200 -37.18 24.61 -6.57
N TYR A 201 -37.47 23.86 -7.63
CA TYR A 201 -36.75 22.64 -7.97
C TYR A 201 -35.27 22.91 -8.30
N TRP A 202 -34.99 23.98 -9.04
CA TRP A 202 -33.64 24.43 -9.36
C TRP A 202 -32.81 24.71 -8.10
N ASP A 203 -33.38 25.43 -7.14
CA ASP A 203 -32.73 25.75 -5.87
C ASP A 203 -32.44 24.50 -5.03
N LEU A 204 -33.40 23.56 -4.97
CA LEU A 204 -33.21 22.27 -4.29
C LEU A 204 -32.15 21.41 -4.98
N THR A 205 -32.08 21.45 -6.32
CA THR A 205 -31.04 20.72 -7.07
C THR A 205 -29.65 21.30 -6.78
N ASN A 206 -29.54 22.63 -6.67
CA ASN A 206 -28.29 23.29 -6.29
C ASN A 206 -27.89 22.93 -4.84
N LYS A 207 -28.82 23.00 -3.88
CA LYS A 207 -28.56 22.57 -2.49
C LYS A 207 -28.09 21.11 -2.42
N THR A 208 -28.74 20.23 -3.18
CA THR A 208 -28.37 18.81 -3.27
C THR A 208 -26.98 18.64 -3.86
N THR A 209 -26.67 19.33 -4.96
CA THR A 209 -25.34 19.33 -5.59
C THR A 209 -24.27 19.84 -4.62
N PHE A 210 -24.49 20.97 -3.94
CA PHE A 210 -23.54 21.50 -2.95
C PHE A 210 -23.33 20.55 -1.78
N SER A 211 -24.37 19.86 -1.29
CA SER A 211 -24.21 18.85 -0.24
C SER A 211 -23.44 17.62 -0.71
N ALA A 212 -23.60 17.21 -1.97
CA ALA A 212 -22.81 16.14 -2.58
C ALA A 212 -21.33 16.55 -2.73
N GLU A 213 -21.07 17.76 -3.20
CA GLU A 213 -19.72 18.33 -3.31
C GLU A 213 -19.05 18.43 -1.94
N ALA A 214 -19.74 18.97 -0.94
CA ALA A 214 -19.21 19.09 0.41
C ALA A 214 -18.85 17.72 1.02
N HIS A 215 -19.68 16.69 0.78
CA HIS A 215 -19.35 15.31 1.17
C HIS A 215 -18.11 14.79 0.43
N ALA A 216 -18.09 14.90 -0.90
CA ALA A 216 -16.97 14.45 -1.74
C ALA A 216 -15.65 15.09 -1.30
N GLU A 217 -15.65 16.40 -1.10
CA GLU A 217 -14.49 17.14 -0.62
C GLU A 217 -14.06 16.70 0.77
N LYS A 218 -15.01 16.52 1.70
CA LYS A 218 -14.71 16.07 3.07
C LYS A 218 -14.07 14.68 3.03
N ASN A 219 -14.59 13.77 2.21
CA ASN A 219 -14.06 12.42 2.07
C ASN A 219 -12.63 12.43 1.49
N VAL A 220 -12.38 13.22 0.45
CA VAL A 220 -11.03 13.41 -0.14
C VAL A 220 -10.05 14.03 0.87
N ARG A 221 -10.47 15.09 1.59
CA ARG A 221 -9.63 15.75 2.61
C ARG A 221 -9.29 14.81 3.77
N ASN A 222 -10.28 14.10 4.30
CA ASN A 222 -10.08 13.17 5.41
C ASN A 222 -9.16 12.02 5.00
N SER A 223 -9.36 11.48 3.79
CA SER A 223 -8.51 10.42 3.25
C SER A 223 -7.06 10.90 3.06
N ARG A 224 -6.85 12.12 2.54
CA ARG A 224 -5.50 12.71 2.43
C ARG A 224 -4.82 12.86 3.79
N ARG A 225 -5.55 13.34 4.80
CA ARG A 225 -5.03 13.44 6.18
C ARG A 225 -4.67 12.07 6.74
N LEU A 226 -5.54 11.08 6.56
CA LEU A 226 -5.30 9.71 7.02
C LEU A 226 -4.02 9.10 6.40
N THR A 227 -3.84 9.24 5.08
CA THR A 227 -2.63 8.75 4.38
C THR A 227 -1.35 9.42 4.91
N VAL A 228 -1.38 10.73 5.18
CA VAL A 228 -0.24 11.44 5.80
C VAL A 228 0.04 10.90 7.20
N MET A 229 -0.98 10.69 8.03
CA MET A 229 -0.82 10.14 9.38
C MET A 229 -0.25 8.72 9.36
N ILE A 230 -0.70 7.87 8.44
CA ILE A 230 -0.15 6.52 8.25
C ILE A 230 1.33 6.59 7.86
N ASN A 231 1.69 7.44 6.89
CA ASN A 231 3.10 7.60 6.49
C ASN A 231 3.99 8.11 7.64
N LEU A 232 3.50 9.06 8.45
CA LEU A 232 4.22 9.52 9.63
C LEU A 232 4.41 8.40 10.67
N SER A 233 3.40 7.54 10.85
CA SER A 233 3.51 6.40 11.76
C SER A 233 4.58 5.38 11.29
N ILE A 234 4.69 5.15 9.99
CA ILE A 234 5.73 4.28 9.41
C ILE A 234 7.11 4.85 9.68
N LEU A 235 7.31 6.15 9.49
CA LEU A 235 8.58 6.81 9.80
C LEU A 235 8.95 6.69 11.28
N ALA A 236 7.98 6.85 12.18
CA ALA A 236 8.20 6.67 13.62
C ALA A 236 8.62 5.22 13.96
N ILE A 237 7.97 4.23 13.36
CA ILE A 237 8.32 2.81 13.55
C ILE A 237 9.74 2.53 13.05
N ILE A 238 10.09 2.99 11.84
CA ILE A 238 11.45 2.86 11.28
C ILE A 238 12.47 3.49 12.23
N PHE A 239 12.18 4.68 12.76
CA PHE A 239 13.06 5.38 13.70
C PHE A 239 13.30 4.56 14.98
N VAL A 240 12.24 3.99 15.58
CA VAL A 240 12.34 3.16 16.79
C VAL A 240 13.16 1.90 16.52
N ILE A 241 12.91 1.20 15.42
CA ILE A 241 13.67 -0.01 15.08
C ILE A 241 15.13 0.35 14.79
N SER A 242 15.39 1.43 14.06
CA SER A 242 16.74 1.92 13.80
C SER A 242 17.49 2.25 15.09
N LYS A 243 16.80 2.81 16.10
CA LYS A 243 17.39 3.05 17.43
C LYS A 243 17.76 1.75 18.14
N LYS A 244 16.89 0.73 18.09
CA LYS A 244 17.17 -0.60 18.68
C LYS A 244 18.32 -1.32 17.98
N LEU A 245 18.39 -1.22 16.65
CA LEU A 245 19.46 -1.81 15.84
C LEU A 245 20.82 -1.18 16.17
N ARG A 246 20.87 0.17 16.30
CA ARG A 246 22.08 0.88 16.73
C ARG A 246 22.56 0.42 18.10
N ALA A 247 21.67 0.30 19.08
CA ALA A 247 22.03 -0.17 20.43
C ALA A 247 22.62 -1.59 20.39
N THR A 248 21.93 -2.52 19.72
CA THR A 248 22.38 -3.92 19.61
C THR A 248 23.76 -4.02 18.92
N LEU A 249 23.98 -3.22 17.88
CA LEU A 249 25.25 -3.17 17.16
C LEU A 249 26.37 -2.62 18.06
N THR A 250 26.12 -1.52 18.77
CA THR A 250 27.08 -0.93 19.72
C THR A 250 27.46 -1.95 20.79
N ASP A 251 26.50 -2.63 21.42
CA ASP A 251 26.77 -3.66 22.44
C ASP A 251 27.63 -4.79 21.87
N THR A 252 27.36 -5.22 20.64
CA THR A 252 28.12 -6.27 19.97
C THR A 252 29.56 -5.84 19.69
N VAL A 253 29.77 -4.60 19.22
CA VAL A 253 31.10 -4.04 18.95
C VAL A 253 31.89 -3.85 20.25
N THR A 254 31.28 -3.29 21.30
CA THR A 254 31.95 -3.12 22.59
C THR A 254 32.38 -4.45 23.19
N ASN A 255 31.50 -5.46 23.20
CA ASN A 255 31.86 -6.80 23.67
C ASN A 255 33.01 -7.40 22.86
N LEU A 256 33.01 -7.21 21.53
CA LEU A 256 34.09 -7.67 20.67
C LEU A 256 35.42 -6.99 20.98
N THR A 257 35.42 -5.66 21.18
CA THR A 257 36.63 -4.91 21.56
C THR A 257 37.16 -5.36 22.92
N THR A 258 36.30 -5.53 23.92
CA THR A 258 36.69 -6.00 25.25
C THR A 258 37.30 -7.40 25.19
N SER A 259 36.62 -8.36 24.54
CA SER A 259 37.17 -9.71 24.37
C SER A 259 38.49 -9.72 23.59
N SER A 260 38.65 -8.84 22.59
CA SER A 260 39.92 -8.71 21.86
C SER A 260 41.05 -8.20 22.77
N SER A 261 40.76 -7.26 23.68
CA SER A 261 41.73 -6.78 24.66
C SER A 261 42.11 -7.87 25.66
N GLU A 262 41.15 -8.65 26.13
CA GLU A 262 41.38 -9.78 27.03
C GLU A 262 42.21 -10.89 26.37
N ILE A 263 41.90 -11.21 25.10
CA ILE A 263 42.68 -12.15 24.29
C ILE A 263 44.12 -11.63 24.14
N SER A 264 44.32 -10.35 23.81
CA SER A 264 45.66 -9.77 23.70
C SER A 264 46.44 -9.86 25.01
N ALA A 265 45.81 -9.52 26.15
CA ALA A 265 46.44 -9.63 27.46
C ALA A 265 46.82 -11.08 27.79
N THR A 266 45.93 -12.03 27.49
CA THR A 266 46.18 -13.47 27.68
C THR A 266 47.31 -13.96 26.78
N VAL A 267 47.38 -13.51 25.53
CA VAL A 267 48.47 -13.85 24.59
C VAL A 267 49.81 -13.31 25.11
N THR A 268 49.86 -12.06 25.57
CA THR A 268 51.07 -11.50 26.19
C THR A 268 51.49 -12.29 27.42
N GLN A 269 50.53 -12.71 28.26
CA GLN A 269 50.81 -13.56 29.41
C GLN A 269 51.33 -14.95 29.00
N GLN A 270 50.78 -15.53 27.93
CA GLN A 270 51.27 -16.81 27.39
C GLN A 270 52.68 -16.69 26.83
N ASP A 271 53.04 -15.58 26.20
CA ASP A 271 54.41 -15.33 25.74
C ASP A 271 55.40 -15.27 26.91
N GLU A 272 55.04 -14.62 28.02
CA GLU A 272 55.89 -14.59 29.23
C GLU A 272 56.00 -15.96 29.89
N ILE A 273 54.90 -16.72 29.98
CA ILE A 273 54.93 -18.09 30.50
C ILE A 273 55.77 -18.99 29.59
N ALA A 274 55.67 -18.85 28.26
CA ALA A 274 56.46 -19.62 27.31
C ALA A 274 57.96 -19.31 27.47
N LYS A 275 58.34 -18.04 27.65
CA LYS A 275 59.73 -17.67 27.98
C LYS A 275 60.21 -18.34 29.27
N GLN A 276 59.39 -18.34 30.32
CA GLN A 276 59.73 -19.02 31.58
C GLN A 276 59.85 -20.54 31.39
N GLN A 277 58.95 -21.16 30.62
CA GLN A 277 59.02 -22.58 30.31
C GLN A 277 60.33 -22.95 29.60
N VAL A 278 60.83 -22.12 28.67
CA VAL A 278 62.13 -22.35 28.03
C VAL A 278 63.26 -22.37 29.06
N THR A 279 63.23 -21.45 30.03
CA THR A 279 64.24 -21.42 31.11
C THR A 279 64.16 -22.65 32.00
N SER A 280 62.96 -23.01 32.48
CA SER A 280 62.79 -24.20 33.33
C SER A 280 63.15 -25.50 32.60
N VAL A 281 62.84 -25.60 31.30
CA VAL A 281 63.28 -26.74 30.47
C VAL A 281 64.80 -26.77 30.32
N LYS A 282 65.45 -25.61 30.17
CA LYS A 282 66.91 -25.52 30.13
C LYS A 282 67.54 -25.94 31.46
N GLU A 283 66.98 -25.52 32.58
CA GLU A 283 67.43 -25.93 33.91
C GLU A 283 67.23 -27.44 34.14
N ALA A 284 66.06 -27.97 33.78
CA ALA A 284 65.79 -29.41 33.83
C ALA A 284 66.78 -30.21 32.98
N LYS A 285 67.13 -29.68 31.79
CA LYS A 285 68.18 -30.27 30.95
C LYS A 285 69.55 -30.27 31.65
N ASN A 286 69.98 -29.14 32.23
CA ASN A 286 71.26 -29.07 32.95
C ASN A 286 71.32 -30.05 34.14
N VAL A 287 70.22 -30.20 34.87
CA VAL A 287 70.10 -31.20 35.94
C VAL A 287 70.23 -32.63 35.37
N MET A 288 69.60 -32.88 34.22
CA MET A 288 69.66 -34.18 33.54
C MET A 288 71.09 -34.50 33.06
N ASP A 289 71.80 -33.54 32.47
CA ASP A 289 73.20 -33.69 32.05
C ASP A 289 74.12 -33.97 33.26
N GLY A 290 73.89 -33.29 34.40
CA GLY A 290 74.63 -33.53 35.64
C GLY A 290 74.35 -34.91 36.27
N LEU A 291 73.11 -35.39 36.19
CA LEU A 291 72.71 -36.74 36.58
C LEU A 291 73.39 -37.80 35.71
N GLU A 292 73.46 -37.60 34.40
CA GLU A 292 74.13 -38.50 33.46
C GLU A 292 75.64 -38.60 33.75
N ALA A 293 76.30 -37.46 33.97
CA ALA A 293 77.71 -37.43 34.35
C ALA A 293 77.97 -38.12 35.70
N SER A 294 77.13 -37.85 36.70
CA SER A 294 77.25 -38.49 38.03
C SER A 294 77.01 -39.99 37.95
N SER A 295 76.04 -40.43 37.14
CA SER A 295 75.76 -41.85 36.90
C SER A 295 76.94 -42.55 36.23
N THR A 296 77.55 -41.89 35.24
CA THR A 296 78.75 -42.40 34.54
C THR A 296 79.91 -42.53 35.52
N GLN A 297 80.17 -41.49 36.32
CA GLN A 297 81.22 -41.49 37.33
C GLN A 297 81.00 -42.56 38.41
N ALA A 298 79.76 -42.75 38.87
CA ALA A 298 79.42 -43.79 39.83
C ALA A 298 79.65 -45.20 39.25
N SER A 299 79.32 -45.40 37.97
CA SER A 299 79.59 -46.65 37.26
C SER A 299 81.09 -46.93 37.14
N GLU A 300 81.91 -45.93 36.81
CA GLU A 300 83.37 -46.06 36.79
C GLU A 300 83.93 -46.40 38.17
N GLN A 301 83.52 -45.67 39.21
CA GLN A 301 83.95 -45.94 40.58
C GLN A 301 83.56 -47.35 41.05
N ALA A 302 82.36 -47.81 40.72
CA ALA A 302 81.91 -49.17 41.00
C ALA A 302 82.82 -50.20 40.30
N SER A 303 83.17 -49.97 39.03
CA SER A 303 84.10 -50.83 38.30
C SER A 303 85.50 -50.84 38.93
N SER A 304 86.04 -49.68 39.30
CA SER A 304 87.34 -49.58 39.98
C SER A 304 87.32 -50.27 41.35
N ALA A 305 86.22 -50.13 42.11
CA ALA A 305 86.06 -50.80 43.40
C ALA A 305 86.00 -52.33 43.25
N VAL A 306 85.31 -52.84 42.21
CA VAL A 306 85.32 -54.27 41.86
C VAL A 306 86.73 -54.73 41.51
N ALA A 307 87.47 -53.97 40.71
CA ALA A 307 88.85 -54.31 40.36
C ALA A 307 89.78 -54.34 41.60
N ALA A 308 89.67 -53.33 42.48
CA ALA A 308 90.43 -53.29 43.73
C ALA A 308 90.06 -54.46 44.66
N ALA A 309 88.78 -54.80 44.76
CA ALA A 309 88.31 -55.96 45.53
C ALA A 309 88.85 -57.28 44.97
N GLN A 310 88.89 -57.43 43.63
CA GLN A 310 89.50 -58.59 42.96
C GLN A 310 91.00 -58.68 43.23
N GLN A 311 91.73 -57.57 43.16
CA GLN A 311 93.17 -57.53 43.49
C GLN A 311 93.43 -57.87 44.96
N ALA A 312 92.66 -57.31 45.89
CA ALA A 312 92.78 -57.61 47.32
C ALA A 312 92.48 -59.08 47.62
N PHE A 313 91.50 -59.66 46.93
CA PHE A 313 91.18 -61.09 47.03
C PHE A 313 92.35 -61.95 46.53
N GLN A 314 92.92 -61.65 45.36
CA GLN A 314 94.10 -62.36 44.82
C GLN A 314 95.30 -62.23 45.76
N ALA A 315 95.62 -61.04 46.25
CA ALA A 315 96.71 -60.83 47.20
C ALA A 315 96.49 -61.58 48.52
N SER A 316 95.23 -61.64 49.00
CA SER A 316 94.86 -62.45 50.17
C SER A 316 95.00 -63.94 49.91
N GLU A 317 94.68 -64.43 48.71
CA GLU A 317 94.83 -65.82 48.29
C GLU A 317 96.31 -66.20 48.16
N GLU A 318 97.13 -65.37 47.52
CA GLU A 318 98.59 -65.51 47.46
C GLU A 318 99.23 -65.49 48.85
N GLY A 319 98.77 -64.59 49.72
CA GLY A 319 99.18 -64.51 51.12
C GLY A 319 98.84 -65.79 51.89
N ALA A 320 97.60 -66.28 51.74
CA ALA A 320 97.15 -67.54 52.35
C ALA A 320 97.98 -68.74 51.85
N GLN A 321 98.27 -68.81 50.54
CA GLN A 321 99.14 -69.83 49.96
C GLN A 321 100.58 -69.72 50.49
N THR A 322 101.12 -68.50 50.62
CA THR A 322 102.47 -68.26 51.16
C THR A 322 102.57 -68.70 52.61
N VAL A 323 101.57 -68.37 53.44
CA VAL A 323 101.49 -68.85 54.83
C VAL A 323 101.35 -70.38 54.87
N SER A 324 100.59 -70.98 53.96
CA SER A 324 100.49 -72.44 53.84
C SER A 324 101.84 -73.08 53.49
N LYS A 325 102.56 -72.56 52.49
CA LYS A 325 103.91 -73.03 52.13
C LYS A 325 104.92 -72.81 53.25
N SER A 326 104.82 -71.70 53.98
CA SER A 326 105.67 -71.44 55.15
C SER A 326 105.38 -72.44 56.27
N LYS A 327 104.11 -72.75 56.56
CA LYS A 327 103.74 -73.83 57.48
C LYS A 327 104.31 -75.18 57.04
N GLU A 328 104.17 -75.53 55.75
CA GLU A 328 104.73 -76.77 55.18
C GLU A 328 106.27 -76.81 55.36
N GLY A 329 106.97 -75.73 55.01
CA GLY A 329 108.43 -75.63 55.17
C GLY A 329 108.89 -75.65 56.63
N MET A 330 108.11 -75.08 57.54
CA MET A 330 108.37 -75.11 58.98
C MET A 330 108.16 -76.51 59.56
N PHE A 331 107.15 -77.24 59.09
CA PHE A 331 106.94 -78.65 59.41
C PHE A 331 108.12 -79.52 58.93
N VAL A 332 108.65 -79.25 57.74
CA VAL A 332 109.86 -79.93 57.20
C VAL A 332 111.11 -79.64 58.04
N LEU A 333 111.25 -78.43 58.59
CA LEU A 333 112.36 -78.06 59.48
C LEU A 333 112.22 -78.68 60.88
N GLU A 334 110.99 -78.82 61.40
CA GLU A 334 110.72 -79.46 62.68
C GLU A 334 110.87 -81.00 62.62
N THR A 335 110.59 -81.61 61.46
CA THR A 335 110.81 -83.06 61.24
C THR A 335 112.28 -83.43 61.01
N LYS A 336 113.17 -82.44 60.85
CA LYS A 336 114.62 -82.62 60.62
C LYS A 336 115.48 -82.41 61.87
N MET A 337 114.88 -82.11 63.02
CA MET A 337 115.53 -82.17 64.34
C MET A 337 115.12 -83.45 65.07
#